data_AF-A0A945U750-F1
#
_entry.id   AF-A0A945U750-F1
#
_cell.length_a   1.000
_cell.length_b   1.000
_cell.length_c   1.000
_cell.angle_alpha   90.00
_cell.angle_beta   90.00
_cell.angle_gamma   90.00
#
_symmetry.space_group_name_H-M   'P 1'
#
loop_
_entity.id
_entity.type
_entity.pdbx_description
1 polymer ?
#
loop_
_entity_poly.entity_id
_entity_poly.type
_entity_poly.pdbx_seq_one_letter_code
_entity_poly.pdbx_strand_id
1 'polypeptide(L)'
;MKKFISPIITALFFTSCVEIYYPAPQPEFAKELTEIPEKFQGEFWRIKAKTENVISDSSSYIVSENTIIMDGDTLDDEQTVFKSWGNYFFLNQRKDSVSDYWSCYIIHTNGLKGDHEKITYKKLFQESIDWTYFDLEETEDGDNNIYIKQLSTLQFLYLLRMSQSHDENFEIHRIK
;
A
#
# COMPACT_ATOMS: atom_id res chain seq x y z
N MET A 1 -17.39 -25.15 -42.36
CA MET A 1 -16.89 -23.76 -42.19
C MET A 1 -16.26 -23.67 -40.81
N LYS A 2 -14.92 -23.63 -40.72
CA LYS A 2 -14.19 -23.52 -39.44
C LYS A 2 -14.25 -22.06 -38.99
N LYS A 3 -14.90 -21.77 -37.87
CA LYS A 3 -14.91 -20.42 -37.28
C LYS A 3 -13.55 -20.21 -36.61
N PHE A 4 -12.70 -19.38 -37.19
CA PHE A 4 -11.53 -18.83 -36.50
C PHE A 4 -12.05 -17.85 -35.45
N ILE A 5 -11.97 -18.25 -34.18
CA ILE A 5 -12.20 -17.34 -33.07
C ILE A 5 -10.93 -16.48 -32.98
N SER A 6 -11.13 -15.19 -33.21
CA SER A 6 -10.10 -14.14 -33.15
C SER A 6 -9.44 -14.09 -31.76
N PRO A 7 -8.09 -14.10 -31.65
CA PRO A 7 -7.42 -13.88 -30.37
C PRO A 7 -7.29 -12.37 -30.14
N ILE A 8 -8.40 -11.70 -29.80
CA ILE A 8 -8.40 -10.29 -29.34
C ILE A 8 -8.89 -10.19 -27.88
N ILE A 9 -8.87 -11.31 -27.14
CA ILE A 9 -9.18 -11.34 -25.71
C ILE A 9 -8.00 -11.97 -24.97
N THR A 10 -6.83 -11.36 -25.13
CA THR A 10 -5.65 -11.62 -24.29
C THR A 10 -4.96 -10.31 -23.87
N ALA A 11 -5.47 -9.16 -24.30
CA ALA A 11 -4.89 -7.85 -24.02
C ALA A 11 -5.57 -7.06 -22.88
N LEU A 12 -6.55 -7.65 -22.18
CA LEU A 12 -7.36 -6.93 -21.18
C LEU A 12 -7.16 -7.41 -19.73
N PHE A 13 -6.13 -8.21 -19.44
CA PHE A 13 -5.87 -8.76 -18.10
C PHE A 13 -4.48 -8.46 -17.51
N PHE A 14 -3.69 -7.55 -18.11
CA PHE A 14 -2.40 -7.10 -17.55
C PHE A 14 -2.52 -5.74 -16.84
N THR A 15 -3.49 -5.55 -15.93
CA THR A 15 -3.28 -4.54 -14.88
C THR A 15 -2.32 -5.15 -13.86
N SER A 16 -1.03 -5.29 -14.24
CA SER A 16 0.00 -5.72 -13.31
C SER A 16 0.08 -4.67 -12.22
N CYS A 17 -0.35 -5.02 -11.01
CA CYS A 17 -0.13 -4.18 -9.84
C CYS A 17 1.38 -4.10 -9.60
N VAL A 18 2.03 -3.11 -10.17
CA VAL A 18 3.45 -2.87 -9.96
C VAL A 18 3.69 -2.50 -8.50
N GLU A 19 4.56 -3.25 -7.85
CA GLU A 19 5.01 -2.97 -6.49
C GLU A 19 6.33 -2.22 -6.52
N ILE A 20 6.49 -1.33 -5.55
CA ILE A 20 7.72 -0.56 -5.37
C ILE A 20 8.41 -1.09 -4.14
N TYR A 21 9.68 -1.43 -4.32
CA TYR A 21 10.54 -1.98 -3.31
C TYR A 21 11.68 -1.01 -3.00
N TYR A 22 11.99 -0.91 -1.70
CA TYR A 22 12.96 0.00 -1.11
C TYR A 22 14.06 -0.81 -0.40
N PRO A 23 15.29 -0.29 -0.31
CA PRO A 23 16.42 -1.00 0.28
C PRO A 23 16.38 -1.01 1.82
N ALA A 24 15.42 -0.28 2.42
CA ALA A 24 15.22 -0.16 3.86
C ALA A 24 13.77 0.29 4.16
N PRO A 25 13.27 0.06 5.40
CA PRO A 25 11.96 0.54 5.83
C PRO A 25 11.80 2.06 5.70
N GLN A 26 10.72 2.48 5.05
CA GLN A 26 10.43 3.89 4.74
C GLN A 26 9.35 4.53 5.65
N PRO A 27 9.40 5.86 5.83
CA PRO A 27 10.48 6.74 5.43
C PRO A 27 11.70 6.63 6.35
N GLU A 28 12.90 6.85 5.81
CA GLU A 28 14.15 6.85 6.59
C GLU A 28 14.17 7.91 7.71
N PHE A 29 13.56 9.08 7.47
CA PHE A 29 13.54 10.16 8.46
C PHE A 29 12.60 9.89 9.64
N ALA A 30 11.68 8.93 9.53
CA ALA A 30 10.76 8.59 10.61
C ALA A 30 11.36 7.49 11.49
N LYS A 31 11.18 7.65 12.80
CA LYS A 31 11.57 6.65 13.77
C LYS A 31 10.64 5.45 13.71
N GLU A 32 11.22 4.28 13.93
CA GLU A 32 10.48 3.05 14.17
C GLU A 32 9.65 3.16 15.44
N LEU A 33 8.47 2.58 15.38
CA LEU A 33 7.52 2.54 16.48
C LEU A 33 7.71 1.23 17.22
N THR A 34 7.72 1.31 18.54
CA THR A 34 7.63 0.12 19.40
C THR A 34 6.19 -0.37 19.53
N GLU A 35 5.21 0.53 19.35
CA GLU A 35 3.78 0.29 19.47
C GLU A 35 3.02 1.15 18.45
N ILE A 36 1.95 0.61 17.89
CA ILE A 36 1.03 1.31 16.99
C ILE A 36 0.23 2.34 17.81
N PRO A 37 0.26 3.63 17.45
CA PRO A 37 -0.45 4.66 18.22
C PRO A 37 -1.96 4.42 18.29
N GLU A 38 -2.58 4.70 19.44
CA GLU A 38 -4.03 4.49 19.69
C GLU A 38 -4.94 5.06 18.59
N LYS A 39 -4.57 6.20 18.00
CA LYS A 39 -5.33 6.83 16.91
C LYS A 39 -5.43 5.96 15.64
N PHE A 40 -4.56 4.97 15.47
CA PHE A 40 -4.59 4.01 14.37
C PHE A 40 -5.08 2.62 14.80
N GLN A 41 -5.20 2.35 16.10
CA GLN A 41 -5.76 1.10 16.63
C GLN A 41 -7.28 1.07 16.43
N GLY A 42 -7.91 -0.11 16.42
CA GLY A 42 -9.35 -0.29 16.29
C GLY A 42 -9.75 -1.45 15.40
N GLU A 43 -11.05 -1.70 15.28
CA GLU A 43 -11.63 -2.61 14.30
C GLU A 43 -12.19 -1.82 13.12
N PHE A 44 -12.01 -2.35 11.93
CA PHE A 44 -12.13 -1.62 10.70
C PHE A 44 -12.71 -2.48 9.57
N TRP A 45 -13.66 -1.93 8.82
CA TRP A 45 -14.16 -2.55 7.58
C TRP A 45 -13.55 -1.86 6.36
N ARG A 46 -12.99 -2.64 5.43
CA ARG A 46 -12.64 -2.14 4.10
C ARG A 46 -13.90 -1.99 3.26
N ILE A 47 -14.14 -0.79 2.77
CA ILE A 47 -15.23 -0.48 1.85
C ILE A 47 -14.62 -0.15 0.49
N LYS A 48 -14.88 -1.01 -0.50
CA LYS A 48 -14.54 -0.73 -1.90
C LYS A 48 -15.44 0.41 -2.39
N ALA A 49 -14.83 1.53 -2.77
CA ALA A 49 -15.56 2.69 -3.25
C ALA A 49 -16.20 2.35 -4.62
N LYS A 50 -17.53 2.22 -4.60
CA LYS A 50 -18.51 2.21 -5.72
C LYS A 50 -17.98 1.87 -7.13
N THR A 51 -18.24 0.64 -7.55
CA THR A 51 -19.14 0.44 -8.70
C THR A 51 -20.52 0.08 -8.15
N GLU A 52 -21.56 0.57 -8.80
CA GLU A 52 -22.94 0.62 -8.32
C GLU A 52 -23.44 -0.65 -7.59
N ASN A 53 -23.84 -0.47 -6.33
CA ASN A 53 -24.73 -1.35 -5.55
C ASN A 53 -24.30 -2.79 -5.20
N VAL A 54 -23.00 -3.11 -5.23
CA VAL A 54 -22.53 -4.39 -4.67
C VAL A 54 -21.39 -4.15 -3.68
N ILE A 55 -21.68 -4.32 -2.38
CA ILE A 55 -20.65 -4.52 -1.36
C ILE A 55 -20.20 -5.98 -1.53
N SER A 56 -19.16 -6.21 -2.32
CA SER A 56 -18.51 -7.51 -2.43
C SER A 56 -17.05 -7.36 -2.03
N ASP A 57 -16.67 -8.09 -0.99
CA ASP A 57 -15.44 -8.07 -0.19
C ASP A 57 -15.39 -7.00 0.92
N SER A 58 -15.94 -7.38 2.08
CA SER A 58 -15.67 -6.73 3.35
C SER A 58 -14.52 -7.45 4.06
N SER A 59 -13.28 -7.10 3.72
CA SER A 59 -12.15 -7.48 4.56
C SER A 59 -12.24 -6.75 5.89
N SER A 60 -12.00 -7.45 7.00
CA SER A 60 -11.93 -6.84 8.33
C SER A 60 -10.47 -6.70 8.78
N TYR A 61 -10.19 -5.59 9.45
CA TYR A 61 -8.88 -5.29 10.01
C TYR A 61 -9.03 -5.06 11.51
N ILE A 62 -8.21 -5.73 12.31
CA ILE A 62 -8.08 -5.46 13.75
C ILE A 62 -6.67 -4.96 13.98
N VAL A 63 -6.55 -3.72 14.46
CA VAL A 63 -5.27 -3.10 14.79
C VAL A 63 -5.20 -2.92 16.30
N SER A 64 -4.26 -3.59 16.95
CA SER A 64 -3.93 -3.42 18.36
C SER A 64 -2.60 -2.66 18.51
N GLU A 65 -2.10 -2.52 19.74
CA GLU A 65 -0.79 -1.93 20.02
C GLU A 65 0.35 -2.58 19.22
N ASN A 66 0.33 -3.90 19.04
CA ASN A 66 1.48 -4.65 18.50
C ASN A 66 1.08 -5.61 17.38
N THR A 67 -0.17 -5.56 16.91
CA THR A 67 -0.68 -6.57 15.99
C THR A 67 -1.63 -5.94 15.00
N ILE A 68 -1.49 -6.34 13.74
CA ILE A 68 -2.49 -6.08 12.71
C ILE A 68 -2.98 -7.45 12.22
N ILE A 69 -4.28 -7.68 12.34
CA ILE A 69 -4.95 -8.87 11.83
C ILE A 69 -5.73 -8.46 10.58
N MET A 70 -5.47 -9.12 9.46
CA MET A 70 -6.13 -8.92 8.17
C MET A 70 -6.83 -10.22 7.77
N ASP A 71 -8.16 -10.20 7.68
CA ASP A 71 -8.96 -11.38 7.27
C ASP A 71 -8.66 -12.65 8.08
N GLY A 72 -8.25 -12.49 9.34
CA GLY A 72 -7.89 -13.57 10.26
C GLY A 72 -6.39 -13.89 10.31
N ASP A 73 -5.61 -13.40 9.37
CA ASP A 73 -4.15 -13.58 9.34
C ASP A 73 -3.45 -12.48 10.12
N THR A 74 -2.54 -12.85 11.01
CA THR A 74 -1.70 -11.90 11.74
C THR A 74 -0.51 -11.50 10.86
N LEU A 75 -0.27 -10.21 10.73
CA LEU A 75 0.96 -9.71 10.12
C LEU A 75 2.16 -10.10 10.99
N ASP A 76 3.12 -10.81 10.39
CA ASP A 76 4.33 -11.30 11.04
C ASP A 76 5.22 -10.13 11.50
N ASP A 77 5.50 -10.08 12.79
CA ASP A 77 6.26 -9.02 13.46
C ASP A 77 7.73 -8.99 13.01
N GLU A 78 8.33 -10.14 12.70
CA GLU A 78 9.77 -10.21 12.35
C GLU A 78 10.08 -9.65 10.95
N GLN A 79 9.06 -9.49 10.10
CA GLN A 79 9.18 -8.97 8.73
C GLN A 79 8.47 -7.62 8.56
N THR A 80 8.07 -6.99 9.66
CA THR A 80 7.27 -5.78 9.65
C THR A 80 7.91 -4.66 10.46
N VAL A 81 7.96 -3.45 9.90
CA VAL A 81 8.45 -2.26 10.61
C VAL A 81 7.43 -1.13 10.51
N PHE A 82 6.93 -0.70 11.66
CA PHE A 82 5.98 0.40 11.77
C PHE A 82 6.68 1.74 11.96
N LYS A 83 6.26 2.76 11.22
CA LYS A 83 6.73 4.14 11.38
C LYS A 83 5.56 5.12 11.37
N SER A 84 5.73 6.32 11.91
CA SER A 84 4.75 7.39 11.75
C SER A 84 5.38 8.76 11.59
N TRP A 85 4.66 9.64 10.89
CA TRP A 85 5.01 11.04 10.73
C TRP A 85 3.75 11.88 10.56
N GLY A 86 3.44 12.73 11.55
CA GLY A 86 2.19 13.51 11.56
C GLY A 86 0.95 12.61 11.57
N ASN A 87 0.14 12.68 10.51
CA ASN A 87 -1.07 11.86 10.32
C ASN A 87 -0.84 10.64 9.41
N TYR A 88 0.41 10.38 9.04
CA TYR A 88 0.79 9.20 8.30
C TYR A 88 1.27 8.11 9.24
N PHE A 89 0.79 6.90 8.98
CA PHE A 89 1.30 5.65 9.50
C PHE A 89 1.85 4.84 8.32
N PHE A 90 3.03 4.29 8.50
CA PHE A 90 3.74 3.55 7.47
C PHE A 90 3.94 2.13 7.97
N LEU A 91 3.36 1.17 7.26
CA LEU A 91 3.57 -0.26 7.44
C LEU A 91 4.62 -0.66 6.41
N ASN A 92 5.81 -1.04 6.86
CA ASN A 92 6.85 -1.57 5.98
C ASN A 92 6.88 -3.08 6.11
N GLN A 93 6.87 -3.78 4.99
CA GLN A 93 6.94 -5.24 4.98
C GLN A 93 8.12 -5.68 4.14
N ARG A 94 8.92 -6.61 4.65
CA ARG A 94 9.99 -7.21 3.86
C ARG A 94 9.36 -8.06 2.76
N LYS A 95 9.95 -8.03 1.56
CA LYS A 95 9.45 -8.78 0.40
C LYS A 95 9.39 -10.28 0.69
N ASP A 96 10.45 -10.81 1.29
CA ASP A 96 10.56 -12.18 1.79
C ASP A 96 11.70 -12.26 2.83
N SER A 97 11.89 -13.41 3.47
CA SER A 97 12.83 -13.58 4.57
C SER A 97 14.31 -13.44 4.17
N VAL A 98 14.64 -13.54 2.88
CA VAL A 98 16.02 -13.49 2.36
C VAL A 98 16.31 -12.21 1.56
N SER A 99 15.28 -11.45 1.18
CA SER A 99 15.40 -10.24 0.37
C SER A 99 15.73 -9.01 1.21
N ASP A 100 16.66 -8.17 0.77
CA ASP A 100 16.94 -6.87 1.42
C ASP A 100 15.93 -5.77 1.05
N TYR A 101 14.88 -6.14 0.32
CA TYR A 101 13.87 -5.22 -0.18
C TYR A 101 12.60 -5.19 0.66
N TRP A 102 12.03 -3.99 0.76
CA TRP A 102 10.86 -3.68 1.57
C TRP A 102 9.78 -3.01 0.73
N SER A 103 8.52 -3.36 0.93
CA SER A 103 7.38 -2.57 0.47
C SER A 103 6.97 -1.58 1.57
N CYS A 104 6.37 -0.45 1.17
CA CYS A 104 5.87 0.56 2.11
C CYS A 104 4.41 0.88 1.83
N TYR A 105 3.56 0.56 2.79
CA TYR A 105 2.14 0.84 2.77
C TYR A 105 1.84 2.10 3.58
N ILE A 106 1.13 3.04 2.97
CA ILE A 106 0.87 4.36 3.56
C ILE A 106 -0.59 4.43 4.00
N ILE A 107 -0.78 4.61 5.29
CA ILE A 107 -2.08 4.81 5.92
C ILE A 107 -2.16 6.26 6.39
N HIS A 108 -3.20 6.97 5.97
CA HIS A 108 -3.43 8.36 6.34
C HIS A 108 -4.77 8.52 7.03
N THR A 109 -4.77 9.07 8.25
CA THR A 109 -6.00 9.46 8.93
C THR A 109 -6.45 10.82 8.41
N ASN A 110 -7.60 10.86 7.72
CA ASN A 110 -8.16 12.13 7.23
C ASN A 110 -9.01 12.85 8.29
N GLY A 111 -9.07 12.33 9.52
CA GLY A 111 -10.02 12.76 10.54
C GLY A 111 -11.44 12.25 10.28
N LEU A 112 -12.43 12.95 10.83
CA LEU A 112 -13.85 12.61 10.69
C LEU A 112 -14.40 13.10 9.35
N LYS A 113 -15.10 12.22 8.61
CA LYS A 113 -15.88 12.58 7.41
C LYS A 113 -17.33 12.12 7.64
N GLY A 114 -18.21 13.05 7.99
CA GLY A 114 -19.55 12.71 8.50
C GLY A 114 -19.44 12.05 9.88
N ASP A 115 -20.15 10.94 10.09
CA ASP A 115 -20.21 10.24 11.38
C ASP A 115 -19.10 9.20 11.61
N HIS A 116 -18.20 9.02 10.63
CA HIS A 116 -17.17 7.99 10.61
C HIS A 116 -15.77 8.60 10.49
N GLU A 117 -14.78 7.98 11.16
CA GLU A 117 -13.37 8.26 10.91
C GLU A 117 -12.98 7.67 9.56
N LYS A 118 -12.44 8.50 8.66
CA LYS A 118 -11.99 8.06 7.35
C LYS A 118 -10.48 7.80 7.39
N ILE A 119 -10.11 6.54 7.28
CA ILE A 119 -8.72 6.14 7.01
C ILE A 119 -8.58 5.83 5.52
N THR A 120 -7.53 6.38 4.92
CA THR A 120 -7.17 6.13 3.52
C THR A 120 -5.89 5.33 3.45
N TYR A 121 -5.98 4.16 2.82
CA TYR A 121 -4.83 3.39 2.39
C TYR A 121 -4.41 3.84 0.99
N LYS A 122 -3.13 4.18 0.82
CA LYS A 122 -2.58 4.65 -0.44
C LYS A 122 -1.57 3.65 -0.97
N LYS A 123 -1.85 3.09 -2.15
CA LYS A 123 -0.85 2.39 -2.97
C LYS A 123 -0.30 3.39 -4.00
N LEU A 124 0.99 3.31 -4.27
CA LEU A 124 1.62 4.06 -5.35
C LEU A 124 1.28 3.40 -6.68
N PHE A 125 0.87 4.19 -7.67
CA PHE A 125 0.59 3.70 -9.01
C PHE A 125 1.67 4.21 -9.96
N GLN A 126 2.30 3.27 -10.66
CA GLN A 126 3.47 3.51 -11.49
C GLN A 126 3.26 4.57 -12.57
N GLU A 127 2.07 4.62 -13.18
CA GLU A 127 1.78 5.43 -14.37
C GLU A 127 1.88 6.94 -14.13
N SER A 128 1.78 7.39 -12.88
CA SER A 128 1.85 8.81 -12.53
C SER A 128 3.24 9.27 -12.08
N ILE A 129 4.20 8.35 -11.94
CA ILE A 129 5.51 8.62 -11.36
C ILE A 129 6.54 8.80 -12.47
N ASP A 130 7.26 9.92 -12.44
CA ASP A 130 8.43 10.11 -13.30
C ASP A 130 9.64 9.39 -12.69
N TRP A 131 9.92 8.21 -13.22
CA TRP A 131 10.98 7.34 -12.73
C TRP A 131 12.39 7.80 -13.09
N THR A 132 12.54 8.83 -13.93
CA THR A 132 13.87 9.36 -14.31
C THR A 132 14.60 10.04 -13.15
N TYR A 133 13.87 10.40 -12.09
CA TYR A 133 14.44 10.97 -10.87
C TYR A 133 14.98 9.91 -9.90
N PHE A 134 14.90 8.61 -10.21
CA PHE A 134 15.23 7.53 -9.28
C PHE A 134 16.38 6.68 -9.81
N ASP A 135 17.23 6.21 -8.90
CA ASP A 135 18.21 5.18 -9.21
C ASP A 135 17.56 3.81 -8.99
N LEU A 136 17.36 3.08 -10.08
CA LEU A 136 16.64 1.81 -10.10
C LEU A 136 17.61 0.64 -10.27
N GLU A 137 17.27 -0.50 -9.66
CA GLU A 137 17.92 -1.77 -9.95
C GLU A 137 17.26 -2.44 -11.16
N GLU A 138 18.08 -2.86 -12.12
CA GLU A 138 17.64 -3.68 -13.23
C GLU A 138 17.41 -5.09 -12.71
N THR A 139 16.17 -5.58 -12.82
CA THR A 139 15.87 -6.98 -12.52
C THR A 139 15.94 -7.82 -13.78
N GLU A 140 16.62 -8.95 -13.70
CA GLU A 140 16.55 -9.98 -14.73
C GLU A 140 15.14 -10.60 -14.71
N ASP A 141 14.54 -10.71 -15.90
CA ASP A 141 13.21 -11.28 -16.19
C ASP A 141 11.97 -10.52 -15.73
N GLY A 142 11.30 -9.86 -16.68
CA GLY A 142 9.83 -9.76 -16.82
C GLY A 142 8.99 -9.26 -15.64
N ASP A 143 9.62 -8.91 -14.52
CA ASP A 143 9.01 -8.39 -13.32
C ASP A 143 8.74 -6.91 -13.55
N ASN A 144 7.46 -6.53 -13.51
CA ASN A 144 7.07 -5.14 -13.66
C ASN A 144 7.30 -4.34 -12.36
N ASN A 145 7.76 -4.98 -11.28
CA ASN A 145 8.08 -4.31 -10.02
C ASN A 145 9.27 -3.35 -10.14
N ILE A 146 9.30 -2.37 -9.25
CA ILE A 146 10.29 -1.29 -9.26
C ILE A 146 11.15 -1.40 -8.02
N TYR A 147 12.45 -1.57 -8.22
CA TYR A 147 13.42 -1.68 -7.14
C TYR A 147 14.25 -0.41 -7.11
N ILE A 148 14.11 0.37 -6.04
CA ILE A 148 14.87 1.61 -5.87
C ILE A 148 16.15 1.28 -5.11
N LYS A 149 17.32 1.62 -5.67
CA LYS A 149 18.61 1.38 -5.00
C LYS A 149 18.85 2.31 -3.83
N GLN A 150 18.41 3.56 -3.97
CA GLN A 150 18.53 4.59 -2.95
C GLN A 150 17.37 5.58 -3.04
N LEU A 151 16.80 5.93 -1.89
CA LEU A 151 15.69 6.87 -1.81
C LEU A 151 16.02 8.02 -0.85
N SER A 152 16.24 9.21 -1.40
CA SER A 152 16.34 10.43 -0.62
C SER A 152 14.99 10.82 0.00
N THR A 153 15.04 11.61 1.07
CA THR A 153 13.83 12.18 1.68
C THR A 153 12.97 12.95 0.67
N LEU A 154 13.57 13.70 -0.25
CA LEU A 154 12.81 14.46 -1.26
C LEU A 154 12.11 13.54 -2.25
N GLN A 155 12.77 12.47 -2.71
CA GLN A 155 12.16 11.46 -3.58
C GLN A 155 11.02 10.74 -2.87
N PHE A 156 11.18 10.38 -1.59
CA PHE A 156 10.09 9.79 -0.81
C PHE A 156 8.89 10.75 -0.70
N LEU A 157 9.12 12.02 -0.39
CA LEU A 157 8.05 13.01 -0.30
C LEU A 157 7.35 13.24 -1.64
N TYR A 158 8.07 13.14 -2.75
CA TYR A 158 7.49 13.16 -4.09
C TYR A 158 6.58 11.93 -4.30
N LEU A 159 7.06 10.71 -4.02
CA LEU A 159 6.22 9.50 -4.09
C LEU A 159 4.97 9.63 -3.21
N LEU A 160 5.14 10.05 -1.95
CA LEU A 160 4.04 10.28 -1.01
C LEU A 160 3.01 11.28 -1.54
N ARG A 161 3.43 12.28 -2.32
CA ARG A 161 2.53 13.23 -2.98
C ARG A 161 1.80 12.58 -4.15
N MET A 162 2.50 11.79 -4.96
CA MET A 162 1.91 11.10 -6.11
C MET A 162 0.86 10.07 -5.68
N SER A 163 1.07 9.37 -4.56
CA SER A 163 0.09 8.42 -4.01
C SER A 163 -1.25 9.05 -3.60
N GLN A 164 -1.29 10.38 -3.41
CA GLN A 164 -2.52 11.09 -3.02
C GLN A 164 -3.40 11.44 -4.22
N SER A 165 -2.87 11.33 -5.42
CA SER A 165 -3.50 11.81 -6.64
C SER A 165 -4.44 10.79 -7.30
N HIS A 166 -4.55 9.58 -6.75
CA HIS A 166 -5.35 8.51 -7.35
C HIS A 166 -6.54 8.14 -6.46
N ASP A 167 -7.71 8.05 -7.09
CA ASP A 167 -9.02 7.87 -6.47
C ASP A 167 -9.34 6.42 -6.06
N GLU A 168 -8.46 5.46 -6.36
CA GLU A 168 -8.59 4.05 -5.89
C GLU A 168 -8.26 3.87 -4.40
N ASN A 169 -8.54 4.89 -3.60
CA ASN A 169 -8.46 4.86 -2.16
C ASN A 169 -9.65 4.04 -1.63
N PHE A 170 -9.37 2.89 -1.02
CA PHE A 170 -10.39 2.21 -0.24
C PHE A 170 -10.63 3.02 1.03
N GLU A 171 -11.90 3.26 1.34
CA GLU A 171 -12.29 3.89 2.60
C GLU A 171 -12.38 2.78 3.65
N ILE A 172 -11.70 3.00 4.77
CA ILE A 172 -11.78 2.09 5.91
C ILE A 172 -12.57 2.81 7.00
N HIS A 173 -13.64 2.16 7.49
CA HIS A 173 -14.50 2.71 8.53
C HIS A 173 -14.21 2.02 9.86
N ARG A 174 -13.87 2.80 10.90
CA ARG A 174 -13.76 2.31 12.27
C ARG A 174 -15.14 1.85 12.78
N ILE A 175 -15.21 0.64 13.32
CA ILE A 175 -16.39 0.14 14.03
C ILE A 175 -16.40 0.75 15.43
N LYS A 176 -17.55 1.31 15.84
CA LYS A 176 -17.77 1.80 17.21
C LYS A 176 -18.36 0.72 18.09
#